data_AF-A0A7Y5KDI6-F1
#
_entry.id   AF-A0A7Y5KDI6-F1
#
_cell.length_a   1.000
_cell.length_b   1.000
_cell.length_c   1.000
_cell.angle_alpha   90.00
_cell.angle_beta   90.00
_cell.angle_gamma   90.00
#
_symmetry.space_group_name_H-M   'P 1'
#
loop_
_entity.id
_entity.type
_entity.pdbx_description
1 polymer ?
#
loop_
_entity_poly.entity_id
_entity_poly.type
_entity_poly.pdbx_seq_one_letter_code
_entity_poly.pdbx_strand_id
1 'polypeptide(L)'
;MWKALNQKGEGLGHGGMDFIEDYRLVECLRKGLPMDMDVYDAAALSAVFPLSERSVANKSRPFDFPDFTRGQWKARPALGIVAG
;
A
#
# COMPACT_ATOMS: atom_id res chain seq x y z
N MET A 1 -5.30 -13.13 8.36
CA MET A 1 -3.82 -13.15 8.32
C MET A 1 -3.18 -12.76 9.65
N TRP A 2 -3.34 -11.51 10.14
CA TRP A 2 -2.68 -11.01 11.37
C TRP A 2 -2.75 -12.00 12.55
N LYS A 3 -3.96 -12.41 12.96
CA LYS A 3 -4.14 -13.38 14.06
C LYS A 3 -3.42 -14.72 13.84
N ALA A 4 -3.29 -15.18 12.60
CA ALA A 4 -2.68 -16.46 12.25
C ALA A 4 -1.14 -16.39 12.22
N LEU A 5 -0.56 -15.24 11.87
CA LEU A 5 0.88 -15.06 11.74
C LEU A 5 1.52 -14.28 12.90
N ASN A 6 0.74 -13.65 13.77
CA ASN A 6 1.26 -12.76 14.81
C ASN A 6 2.33 -13.44 15.68
N GLN A 7 2.10 -14.68 16.11
CA GLN A 7 3.08 -15.43 16.91
C GLN A 7 4.36 -15.78 16.14
N LYS A 8 4.27 -15.98 14.82
CA LYS A 8 5.44 -16.26 13.97
C LYS A 8 6.25 -15.00 13.66
N GLY A 9 5.57 -13.85 13.59
CA GLY A 9 6.19 -12.54 13.37
C GLY A 9 6.64 -11.86 14.67
N GLU A 10 6.33 -12.41 15.83
CA GLU A 10 6.57 -11.74 17.12
C GLU A 10 8.05 -11.37 17.29
N GLY A 11 8.32 -10.08 17.52
CA GLY A 11 9.69 -9.56 17.66
C GLY A 11 10.50 -9.46 16.35
N LEU A 12 9.94 -9.85 15.20
CA LEU A 12 10.58 -9.69 13.89
C LEU A 12 10.21 -8.35 13.25
N GLY A 13 11.19 -7.62 12.72
CA GLY A 13 10.95 -6.31 12.11
C GLY A 13 10.35 -5.30 13.11
N HIS A 14 9.42 -4.47 12.65
CA HIS A 14 8.70 -3.49 13.48
C HIS A 14 7.54 -4.13 14.29
N GLY A 15 7.85 -5.14 15.11
CA GLY A 15 6.86 -5.83 15.95
C GLY A 15 5.99 -6.85 15.21
N GLY A 16 6.49 -7.37 14.09
CA GLY A 16 5.88 -8.42 13.28
C GLY A 16 5.22 -7.96 12.00
N MET A 17 5.07 -6.65 11.78
CA MET A 17 4.44 -6.14 10.56
C MET A 17 5.28 -6.41 9.31
N ASP A 18 6.60 -6.16 9.36
CA ASP A 18 7.49 -6.37 8.21
C ASP A 18 7.49 -7.84 7.78
N PHE A 19 7.48 -8.76 8.75
CA PHE A 19 7.37 -10.19 8.48
C PHE A 19 6.07 -10.51 7.72
N ILE A 20 4.94 -9.92 8.12
CA ILE A 20 3.65 -10.15 7.48
C ILE A 20 3.61 -9.51 6.08
N GLU A 21 4.19 -8.33 5.90
CA GLU A 21 4.35 -7.66 4.62
C GLU A 21 5.11 -8.56 3.63
N ASP A 22 6.33 -8.97 3.99
CA ASP A 22 7.18 -9.82 3.15
C ASP A 22 6.54 -11.18 2.90
N TYR A 23 5.90 -11.77 3.92
CA TYR A 23 5.18 -13.02 3.79
C TYR A 23 4.08 -12.92 2.72
N ARG A 24 3.27 -11.85 2.75
CA ARG A 24 2.19 -11.64 1.79
C ARG A 24 2.71 -11.39 0.39
N LEU A 25 3.77 -10.61 0.24
CA LEU A 25 4.45 -10.41 -1.04
C LEU A 25 4.87 -11.74 -1.65
N VAL A 26 5.62 -12.55 -0.89
CA VAL A 26 6.10 -13.86 -1.36
C VAL A 26 4.94 -14.81 -1.64
N GLU A 27 3.90 -14.83 -0.79
CA GLU A 27 2.73 -15.66 -0.99
C GLU A 27 2.00 -15.32 -2.30
N CYS A 28 1.76 -14.04 -2.58
CA CYS A 28 1.10 -13.61 -3.81
C CYS A 28 1.92 -13.99 -5.05
N LEU A 29 3.25 -13.81 -5.00
CA LEU A 29 4.14 -14.21 -6.08
C LEU A 29 4.11 -15.73 -6.32
N ARG A 30 4.13 -16.53 -5.24
CA ARG A 30 4.09 -18.00 -5.34
C ARG A 30 2.75 -18.54 -5.85
N LYS A 31 1.64 -17.87 -5.50
CA LYS A 31 0.28 -18.32 -5.84
C LYS A 31 -0.31 -17.62 -7.08
N GLY A 32 0.40 -16.66 -7.67
CA GLY A 32 -0.12 -15.86 -8.79
C GLY A 32 -1.32 -14.98 -8.40
N LEU A 33 -1.36 -14.53 -7.15
CA LEU A 33 -2.42 -13.63 -6.67
C LEU A 33 -2.06 -12.17 -6.96
N PRO A 34 -3.07 -11.27 -7.08
CA PRO A 34 -2.79 -9.84 -7.08
C PRO A 34 -2.06 -9.44 -5.79
N MET A 35 -1.21 -8.42 -5.88
CA MET A 35 -0.59 -7.81 -4.71
C MET A 35 -1.66 -7.09 -3.87
N ASP A 36 -1.47 -7.09 -2.54
CA ASP A 36 -2.37 -6.37 -1.63
C ASP A 36 -2.30 -4.85 -1.82
N MET A 37 -1.13 -4.34 -2.22
CA MET A 37 -0.91 -2.98 -2.70
C MET A 37 -0.19 -3.04 -4.05
N ASP A 38 -0.70 -2.35 -5.07
CA ASP A 38 -0.09 -2.37 -6.40
C ASP A 38 0.65 -1.07 -6.74
N VAL A 39 1.15 -1.00 -7.97
CA VAL A 39 1.94 0.13 -8.46
C VAL A 39 1.21 1.47 -8.39
N TYR A 40 -0.12 1.48 -8.52
CA TYR A 40 -0.90 2.72 -8.50
C TYR A 40 -1.09 3.22 -7.07
N ASP A 41 -1.24 2.31 -6.11
CA ASP A 41 -1.26 2.65 -4.69
C ASP A 41 0.10 3.25 -4.28
N ALA A 42 1.20 2.62 -4.68
CA ALA A 42 2.55 3.10 -4.42
C ALA A 42 2.81 4.48 -5.04
N ALA A 43 2.38 4.70 -6.28
CA ALA A 43 2.52 5.99 -6.96
C ALA A 43 1.68 7.10 -6.28
N ALA A 44 0.44 6.81 -5.90
CA ALA A 44 -0.43 7.76 -5.21
C ALA A 44 0.12 8.17 -3.85
N LEU A 45 0.61 7.20 -3.06
CA LEU A 45 1.26 7.47 -1.77
C LEU A 45 2.55 8.28 -1.93
N SER A 46 3.38 7.91 -2.92
CA SER A 46 4.65 8.57 -3.18
C SER A 46 4.47 10.01 -3.70
N ALA A 47 3.37 10.29 -4.42
CA ALA A 47 3.06 11.62 -4.93
C ALA A 47 2.86 12.67 -3.83
N VAL A 48 2.57 12.26 -2.59
CA VAL A 48 2.49 13.16 -1.44
C VAL A 48 3.77 13.96 -1.28
N PHE A 49 4.94 13.35 -1.48
CA PHE A 49 6.23 14.02 -1.29
C PHE A 49 6.37 15.28 -2.18
N PRO A 50 6.40 15.19 -3.53
CA PRO A 50 6.56 16.38 -4.36
C PRO A 50 5.34 17.33 -4.32
N LEU A 51 4.13 16.82 -4.08
CA LEU A 51 2.94 17.68 -3.98
C LEU A 51 2.93 18.51 -2.70
N SER A 52 3.38 17.92 -1.58
CA SER A 52 3.50 18.64 -0.31
C SER A 52 4.56 19.73 -0.37
N GLU A 53 5.73 19.46 -0.96
CA GLU A 53 6.78 20.45 -1.19
C GLU A 53 6.25 21.64 -2.02
N ARG A 54 5.53 21.35 -3.11
CA ARG A 54 4.89 22.37 -3.95
C ARG A 54 3.82 23.15 -3.20
N SER A 55 3.01 22.48 -2.38
CA SER A 55 2.00 23.13 -1.53
C SER A 55 2.64 24.14 -0.59
N VAL A 56 3.64 23.73 0.19
CA VAL A 56 4.36 24.59 1.14
C VAL A 56 4.99 25.78 0.40
N ALA A 57 5.67 25.54 -0.73
CA ALA A 57 6.25 26.60 -1.56
C ALA A 57 5.22 27.61 -2.10
N ASN A 58 3.95 27.22 -2.19
CA ASN A 58 2.84 28.05 -2.68
C ASN A 58 1.89 28.47 -1.53
N LYS A 59 2.42 28.77 -0.35
CA LYS A 59 1.67 29.23 0.83
C LYS A 59 0.58 28.23 1.26
N SER A 60 0.93 26.95 1.25
CA SER A 60 0.05 25.84 1.64
C SER A 60 -1.22 25.73 0.81
N ARG A 61 -1.19 26.19 -0.46
CA ARG A 61 -2.32 26.05 -1.38
C ARG A 61 -2.54 24.56 -1.71
N PRO A 62 -3.80 24.10 -1.82
CA PRO A 62 -4.08 22.76 -2.30
C PRO A 62 -3.58 22.53 -3.74
N PHE A 63 -3.19 21.30 -4.03
CA PHE A 63 -2.84 20.79 -5.36
C PHE A 63 -3.57 19.48 -5.60
N ASP A 64 -4.04 19.29 -6.83
CA ASP A 64 -4.71 18.05 -7.22
C ASP A 64 -3.70 16.91 -7.35
N PHE A 65 -4.11 15.71 -6.92
CA PHE A 65 -3.34 14.49 -7.15
C PHE A 65 -3.54 14.00 -8.59
N PRO A 66 -2.46 13.55 -9.26
CA PRO A 66 -2.60 12.85 -10.54
C PRO A 66 -3.40 11.56 -10.37
N ASP A 67 -4.37 11.33 -11.26
CA ASP A 67 -5.04 10.03 -11.35
C ASP A 67 -4.17 9.05 -12.14
N PHE A 68 -3.30 8.33 -11.43
CA PHE A 68 -2.41 7.33 -12.02
C PHE A 68 -3.16 6.15 -12.65
N THR A 69 -4.43 5.93 -12.29
CA THR A 69 -5.26 4.85 -12.83
C THR A 69 -6.07 5.28 -14.06
N ARG A 70 -6.04 6.56 -14.42
CA ARG A 70 -6.82 7.14 -15.54
C ARG A 70 -8.32 6.83 -15.42
N GLY A 71 -8.88 7.00 -14.22
CA GLY A 71 -10.29 6.80 -13.90
C GLY A 71 -10.66 5.35 -13.56
N GLN A 72 -9.75 4.39 -13.70
CA GLN A 72 -10.04 2.98 -13.42
C GLN A 72 -10.23 2.67 -11.93
N TRP A 73 -9.75 3.53 -11.03
CA TRP A 73 -9.98 3.40 -9.59
C TRP A 73 -11.47 3.29 -9.24
N LYS A 74 -12.37 3.86 -10.05
CA LYS A 74 -13.83 3.83 -9.83
C LYS A 74 -14.44 2.42 -9.88
N ALA A 75 -13.81 1.52 -10.62
CA ALA A 75 -14.24 0.12 -10.76
C ALA A 75 -13.27 -0.85 -10.07
N ARG A 76 -12.24 -0.35 -9.39
CA ARG A 76 -11.25 -1.17 -8.71
C ARG A 76 -11.89 -1.84 -7.48
N PRO A 77 -11.81 -3.16 -7.35
CA PRO A 77 -12.32 -3.83 -6.15
C PRO A 77 -11.50 -3.39 -4.93
N ALA A 78 -12.18 -3.15 -3.81
CA ALA A 78 -11.51 -2.89 -2.54
C ALA A 78 -10.76 -4.14 -2.08
N LEU A 79 -9.62 -3.92 -1.38
CA LEU A 79 -8.91 -5.02 -0.74
C LEU A 79 -9.81 -5.63 0.35
N GLY A 80 -10.16 -6.91 0.18
CA GLY A 80 -10.90 -7.66 1.19
C GLY A 80 -10.03 -8.01 2.41
N ILE A 81 -10.66 -8.53 3.46
CA ILE A 81 -9.90 -9.07 4.61
C ILE A 81 -9.20 -10.35 4.16
N VAL A 82 -7.87 -10.29 4.06
CA VAL A 82 -7.06 -11.48 3.76
C VAL A 82 -7.04 -12.39 4.98
N ALA A 83 -7.78 -13.51 4.90
CA ALA A 83 -7.72 -14.60 5.87
C ALA A 83 -6.41 -15.39 5.71
N GLY A 84 -5.96 -16.01 6.80
CA GLY A 84 -4.81 -16.92 6.81
C GLY A 84 -5.28 -18.36 6.84
#